data_AF-A0A976QCH8-F1
#
_entry.id   AF-A0A976QCH8-F1
#
_cell.length_a   1.000
_cell.length_b   1.000
_cell.length_c   1.000
_cell.angle_alpha   90.00
_cell.angle_beta   90.00
_cell.angle_gamma   90.00
#
_symmetry.space_group_name_H-M   'P 1'
#
loop_
_entity.id
_entity.type
_entity.pdbx_description
1 polymer ?
#
loop_
_entity_poly.entity_id
_entity_poly.type
_entity_poly.pdbx_seq_one_letter_code
_entity_poly.pdbx_strand_id
1 'polypeptide(L)' 'LKGLTHGGVFIGGGIAPKILPALQDGRFIAAFTAKGRFRSLLETLPVKVALNQRAPLIGAMQYWSHQGSAA' A
#
# COMPACT_ATOMS: atom_id res chain seq x y z
N LEU A 1 -14.64 11.02 2.67
CA LEU A 1 -13.46 10.36 2.08
C LEU A 1 -13.38 10.81 0.62
N LYS A 2 -12.28 11.41 0.17
CA LYS A 2 -12.17 11.95 -1.21
C LYS A 2 -11.75 10.89 -2.25
N GLY A 3 -11.23 9.75 -1.82
CA GLY A 3 -10.87 8.62 -2.69
C GLY A 3 -10.92 7.31 -1.93
N LEU A 4 -11.43 6.26 -2.58
CA LEU A 4 -11.52 4.91 -2.05
C LEU A 4 -10.74 3.96 -2.98
N THR A 5 -10.02 3.02 -2.40
CA THR A 5 -9.37 1.94 -3.16
C THR A 5 -10.33 0.78 -3.38
N HIS A 6 -10.21 0.11 -4.52
CA HIS A 6 -10.99 -1.08 -4.84
C HIS A 6 -10.29 -2.39 -4.44
N GLY A 7 -8.96 -2.37 -4.26
CA GLY A 7 -8.14 -3.57 -4.03
C GLY A 7 -7.33 -3.56 -2.73
N GLY A 8 -7.51 -2.54 -1.89
CA GLY A 8 -6.73 -2.33 -0.68
C GLY A 8 -5.54 -1.37 -0.87
N VAL A 9 -4.64 -1.39 0.11
CA VAL A 9 -3.55 -0.41 0.25
C VAL A 9 -2.21 -1.15 0.32
N PHE A 10 -1.24 -0.70 -0.48
CA PHE A 10 0.15 -1.08 -0.34
C PHE A 10 0.97 0.09 0.22
N ILE A 11 1.69 -0.15 1.32
CA ILE A 11 2.63 0.79 1.92
C ILE A 11 4.01 0.48 1.32
N GLY A 12 4.50 1.40 0.49
CA GLY A 12 5.84 1.37 -0.07
C GLY A 12 6.81 2.29 0.67
N GLY A 13 8.02 2.43 0.12
CA GLY A 13 9.06 3.32 0.63
C GLY A 13 10.05 2.63 1.58
N GLY A 14 11.26 3.20 1.68
CA GLY A 14 12.37 2.55 2.40
C GLY A 14 12.22 2.48 3.91
N ILE A 15 11.38 3.33 4.51
CA ILE A 15 11.15 3.35 5.97
C ILE A 15 10.17 2.24 6.38
N ALA A 16 9.15 1.94 5.58
CA ALA A 16 8.07 1.03 5.99
C ALA A 16 8.57 -0.38 6.40
N PRO A 17 9.50 -1.03 5.68
CA PRO A 17 10.10 -2.29 6.15
C PRO A 17 10.92 -2.15 7.43
N LYS A 18 11.56 -0.99 7.65
CA LYS A 18 12.41 -0.73 8.83
C LYS A 18 11.61 -0.53 10.11
N ILE A 19 10.39 -0.03 10.00
CA ILE A 19 9.46 0.19 11.13
C ILE A 19 8.34 -0.85 11.16
N LEU A 20 8.52 -2.01 10.51
CA LEU A 20 7.49 -3.04 10.40
C LEU A 20 6.86 -3.43 11.75
N PRO A 21 7.63 -3.59 12.86
CA PRO A 21 7.02 -3.86 14.18
C PRO A 21 6.04 -2.78 14.62
N ALA A 22 6.34 -1.50 14.37
CA ALA A 22 5.45 -0.39 14.68
C ALA A 22 4.23 -0.32 13.75
N LEU A 23 4.32 -0.82 12.52
CA LEU A 23 3.16 -0.94 11.63
C LEU A 23 2.26 -2.12 12.01
N GLN A 24 2.83 -3.16 12.63
CA GLN A 24 2.14 -4.38 13.04
C GLN A 24 1.56 -4.31 14.45
N ASP A 25 1.87 -3.28 15.23
CA ASP A 25 1.38 -3.10 16.61
C ASP A 25 -0.14 -2.81 16.72
N GLY A 26 -0.84 -2.68 15.59
CA GLY A 26 -2.27 -2.47 15.51
C GLY A 26 -2.70 -1.00 15.52
N ARG A 27 -1.85 -0.07 15.97
CA ARG A 27 -2.20 1.37 16.00
C ARG A 27 -2.43 1.93 14.60
N PHE A 28 -1.65 1.47 13.62
CA PHE A 28 -1.82 1.86 12.22
C PHE A 28 -3.21 1.50 11.71
N ILE A 29 -3.64 0.25 11.91
CA ILE A 29 -4.94 -0.22 11.42
C ILE A 29 -6.09 0.46 12.18
N ALA A 30 -5.97 0.64 13.50
CA ALA A 30 -6.96 1.37 14.29
C ALA A 30 -7.15 2.81 13.78
N ALA A 31 -6.05 3.53 13.47
CA ALA A 31 -6.13 4.87 12.91
C ALA A 31 -6.67 4.89 11.47
N PHE A 32 -6.31 3.89 10.66
CA PHE A 32 -6.80 3.73 9.28
C PHE A 32 -8.33 3.55 9.24
N THR A 33 -8.88 2.69 10.10
CA THR A 33 -10.32 2.38 10.15
C THR A 33 -11.14 3.41 10.92
N ALA A 34 -10.51 4.34 11.65
CA ALA A 34 -11.15 5.44 12.39
C ALA A 34 -11.75 6.52 11.45
N LYS A 35 -12.75 6.14 10.64
CA LYS A 35 -13.44 6.99 9.65
C LYS A 35 -14.96 6.92 9.75
N GLY A 36 -15.49 6.86 10.97
CA GLY A 36 -16.93 6.93 11.26
C GLY A 36 -17.73 5.90 10.47
N ARG A 37 -18.73 6.36 9.70
CA ARG A 37 -19.58 5.50 8.85
C ARG A 37 -18.84 4.63 7.84
N PHE A 38 -17.58 4.95 7.52
CA PHE A 38 -16.76 4.16 6.61
C PHE A 38 -15.93 3.07 7.30
N ARG A 39 -15.98 2.97 8.64
CA ARG A 39 -15.20 2.00 9.40
C ARG A 39 -15.37 0.57 8.90
N SER A 40 -16.62 0.10 8.83
CA SER A 40 -16.92 -1.28 8.41
C SER A 40 -16.47 -1.57 6.97
N LEU A 41 -16.48 -0.57 6.09
CA LEU A 41 -15.94 -0.70 4.74
C LEU A 41 -14.40 -0.79 4.75
N LEU A 42 -13.73 0.03 5.55
CA LEU A 42 -12.26 0.04 5.61
C LEU A 42 -11.70 -1.21 6.30
N GLU A 43 -12.44 -1.81 7.23
CA GLU A 43 -12.08 -3.07 7.89
C GLU A 43 -12.01 -4.25 6.92
N THR A 44 -12.68 -4.19 5.75
CA THR A 44 -12.60 -5.25 4.72
C THR A 44 -11.42 -5.07 3.77
N LEU A 45 -10.77 -3.91 3.76
CA LEU A 45 -9.71 -3.60 2.81
C LEU A 45 -8.35 -4.11 3.30
N PRO A 46 -7.61 -4.89 2.50
CA PRO A 46 -6.30 -5.37 2.91
C PRO A 46 -5.30 -4.21 2.90
N VAL A 47 -4.47 -4.14 3.94
CA VAL A 47 -3.30 -3.26 4.02
C VAL A 47 -2.04 -4.12 4.03
N LYS A 48 -1.11 -3.88 3.10
CA LYS A 48 0.11 -4.67 2.93
C LYS A 48 1.33 -3.77 2.89
N VAL A 49 2.46 -4.23 3.42
CA VAL A 49 3.75 -3.54 3.30
C VAL A 49 4.57 -4.21 2.19
N ALA A 50 5.10 -3.42 1.25
CA ALA A 50 6.00 -3.94 0.23
C ALA A 50 7.39 -4.20 0.84
N LEU A 51 7.70 -5.46 1.11
CA LEU A 51 8.98 -5.86 1.71
C LEU A 51 10.12 -5.98 0.69
N ASN A 52 9.80 -6.11 -0.60
CA ASN A 52 10.79 -6.18 -1.66
C ASN A 52 11.40 -4.79 -1.91
N GLN A 53 12.64 -4.58 -1.48
CA GLN A 53 13.35 -3.30 -1.68
C GLN A 53 13.58 -2.95 -3.16
N ARG A 54 13.53 -3.94 -4.07
CA ARG A 54 13.65 -3.72 -5.51
C ARG A 54 12.32 -3.40 -6.18
N ALA A 55 11.20 -3.36 -5.44
CA ALA A 55 9.87 -3.09 -6.01
C ALA A 55 9.82 -1.81 -6.88
N PRO A 56 10.46 -0.67 -6.51
CA PRO A 56 10.49 0.51 -7.39
C PRO A 56 11.18 0.25 -8.72
N LEU A 57 12.30 -0.47 -8.72
CA LEU A 57 13.07 -0.80 -9.93
C LEU A 57 12.32 -1.80 -10.82
N ILE A 58 11.66 -2.79 -10.22
CA ILE A 58 10.81 -3.75 -10.94
C ILE A 58 9.65 -3.00 -11.63
N GLY A 59 8.98 -2.10 -10.91
CA GLY A 59 7.92 -1.28 -11.47
C GLY A 59 8.40 -0.38 -12.61
N ALA A 60 9.58 0.23 -12.46
CA ALA A 60 10.20 1.04 -13.52
C ALA A 60 10.51 0.21 -14.78
N MET A 61 11.07 -0.98 -14.60
CA MET A 61 11.34 -1.92 -15.69
C MET A 61 10.06 -2.33 -16.40
N GLN A 62 9.02 -2.75 -15.65
CA GLN A 62 7.73 -3.14 -16.23
C GLN A 62 7.08 -1.98 -16.99
N TYR A 63 7.11 -0.76 -16.43
CA TYR A 63 6.59 0.43 -17.09
C TYR A 63 7.30 0.71 -18.41
N TRP A 64 8.64 0.58 -18.44
CA TRP A 64 9.40 0.70 -19.69
C TRP A 64 9.07 -0.41 -20.68
N SER A 65 9.06 -1.68 -20.27
CA SER A 65 8.76 -2.81 -21.16
C SER A 65 7.40 -2.70 -21.83
N HIS A 66 6.38 -2.17 -21.12
CA HIS A 66 5.06 -1.96 -21.69
C HIS A 66 4.96 -0.74 -22.62
N GLN A 67 5.81 0.27 -22.47
CA GLN A 67 5.83 1.45 -23.37
C GLN A 67 6.78 1.27 -24.55
N GLY A 68 7.87 0.54 -24.37
CA GLY A 68 8.88 0.27 -25.40
C GLY A 68 8.44 -0.72 -26.48
N SER A 69 7.22 -1.28 -26.38
CA SER A 69 6.62 -2.09 -27.43
C SER A 69 5.77 -1.29 -28.43
N ALA A 70 5.72 0.05 -28.29
CA ALA A 70 5.04 0.98 -29.19
C ALA A 70 6.00 1.82 -30.05
N ALA A 71 7.29 1.45 -30.10
CA ALA A 71 8.30 2.06 -30.97
C ALA A 71 8.82 1.04 -31.99
#